data_AF-A0A529T7L3-F1
#
_entry.id   AF-A0A529T7L3-F1
#
_cell.length_a   1.000
_cell.length_b   1.000
_cell.length_c   1.000
_cell.angle_alpha   90.00
_cell.angle_beta   90.00
_cell.angle_gamma   90.00
#
_symmetry.space_group_name_H-M   'P 1'
#
loop_
_entity.id
_entity.type
_entity.pdbx_description
1 polymer ?
#
loop_
_entity_poly.entity_id
_entity_poly.type
_entity_poly.pdbx_seq_one_letter_code
_entity_poly.pdbx_strand_id
1 'polypeptide(L)' 'AETDKGKMVLSGGGAKLAVDGKVIHDEPEAEYPMLYKRFAEIVRTGTSDVDLAPLQHVADAFMLGKRNVVEAFFD' A
#
# COMPACT_ATOMS: atom_id res chain seq x y z
N ALA A 1 -4.19 -11.34 -6.38
CA ALA A 1 -5.14 -11.11 -7.48
C ALA A 1 -5.12 -12.31 -8.41
N GLU A 2 -6.31 -12.84 -8.75
CA GLU A 2 -6.46 -13.78 -9.87
C GLU A 2 -6.66 -12.95 -11.16
N THR A 3 -5.99 -13.33 -12.24
CA THR A 3 -6.05 -12.62 -13.53
C THR A 3 -6.22 -13.62 -14.67
N ASP A 4 -6.51 -13.13 -15.88
CA ASP A 4 -6.50 -13.92 -17.11
C ASP A 4 -5.11 -14.48 -17.47
N LYS A 5 -4.06 -14.00 -16.79
CA LYS A 5 -2.65 -14.40 -16.98
C LYS A 5 -2.06 -15.10 -15.76
N GLY A 6 -2.89 -15.60 -14.86
CA GLY A 6 -2.46 -16.34 -13.67
C GLY A 6 -2.61 -15.54 -12.38
N LYS A 7 -2.02 -16.09 -11.31
CA LYS A 7 -2.20 -15.59 -9.94
C LYS A 7 -1.01 -14.73 -9.52
N MET A 8 -1.30 -13.52 -9.07
CA MET A 8 -0.33 -12.61 -8.44
C MET A 8 -0.57 -12.53 -6.93
N VAL A 9 0.48 -12.69 -6.14
CA VAL A 9 0.42 -12.57 -4.67
C VAL A 9 1.47 -11.55 -4.21
N LEU A 10 1.00 -10.50 -3.54
CA LEU A 10 1.85 -9.54 -2.83
C LEU A 10 1.70 -9.81 -1.34
N SER A 11 2.83 -9.94 -0.64
CA SER A 11 2.87 -10.31 0.77
C SER A 11 4.00 -9.62 1.51
N GLY A 12 4.06 -9.75 2.84
CA GLY A 12 5.06 -9.10 3.67
C GLY A 12 4.98 -7.57 3.59
N GLY A 13 3.78 -7.01 3.57
CA GLY A 13 3.56 -5.58 3.44
C GLY A 13 3.88 -4.99 2.06
N GLY A 14 4.25 -5.80 1.07
CA GLY A 14 4.71 -5.33 -0.24
C GLY A 14 6.09 -5.83 -0.64
N ALA A 15 6.87 -6.34 0.32
CA ALA A 15 8.26 -6.74 0.09
C ALA A 15 8.43 -7.97 -0.81
N LYS A 16 7.41 -8.85 -0.90
CA LYS A 16 7.49 -10.11 -1.67
C LYS A 16 6.40 -10.20 -2.73
N LEU A 17 6.81 -10.46 -3.96
CA LEU A 17 5.92 -10.70 -5.11
C LEU A 17 6.13 -12.10 -5.67
N ALA A 18 5.03 -12.86 -5.77
CA ALA A 18 4.99 -14.14 -6.45
C ALA A 18 3.96 -14.14 -7.59
N VAL A 19 4.32 -14.79 -8.70
CA VAL A 19 3.45 -15.04 -9.86
C VAL A 19 3.41 -16.54 -10.10
N ASP A 20 2.21 -17.12 -10.12
CA ASP A 20 1.97 -18.57 -10.23
C ASP A 20 2.82 -19.39 -9.25
N GLY A 21 2.94 -18.89 -8.02
CA GLY A 21 3.71 -19.51 -6.93
C GLY A 21 5.22 -19.31 -7.03
N LYS A 22 5.74 -18.75 -8.13
CA LYS A 22 7.15 -18.43 -8.29
C LYS A 22 7.44 -17.03 -7.76
N VAL A 23 8.33 -16.92 -6.77
CA VAL A 23 8.82 -15.64 -6.27
C VAL A 23 9.65 -14.97 -7.38
N ILE A 24 9.26 -13.74 -7.73
CA ILE A 24 9.94 -12.92 -8.73
C ILE A 24 10.54 -11.64 -8.14
N HIS A 25 10.12 -11.25 -6.93
CA HIS A 25 10.72 -10.16 -6.16
C HIS A 25 10.72 -10.51 -4.67
N ASP A 26 11.88 -10.35 -4.05
CA ASP A 26 12.13 -10.54 -2.63
C ASP A 26 13.41 -9.77 -2.29
N GLU A 27 13.28 -8.46 -2.15
CA GLU A 27 14.39 -7.54 -1.88
C GLU A 27 14.32 -6.97 -0.46
N PRO A 28 15.46 -6.51 0.10
CA PRO A 28 15.46 -5.80 1.36
C PRO A 28 14.56 -4.56 1.33
N GLU A 29 13.94 -4.26 2.47
CA GLU A 29 13.10 -3.09 2.63
C GLU A 29 13.91 -1.80 2.42
N ALA A 30 13.43 -0.94 1.52
CA ALA A 30 14.07 0.33 1.17
C ALA A 30 13.06 1.47 1.05
N GLU A 31 11.91 1.38 1.72
CA GLU A 31 10.80 2.32 1.56
C GLU A 31 11.21 3.76 1.89
N TYR A 32 11.75 4.02 3.09
CA TYR A 32 12.18 5.35 3.49
C TYR A 32 13.28 5.96 2.59
N PRO A 33 14.37 5.24 2.24
CA PRO A 33 15.32 5.72 1.24
C PRO A 33 14.67 6.12 -0.09
N MET A 34 13.69 5.34 -0.56
CA MET A 34 12.96 5.65 -1.79
C MET A 34 12.03 6.86 -1.66
N LEU A 35 11.40 7.05 -0.50
CA LEU A 35 10.62 8.25 -0.21
C LEU A 35 11.49 9.52 -0.29
N TYR A 36 12.69 9.50 0.30
CA TYR A 36 13.60 10.65 0.21
C TYR A 36 14.12 10.90 -1.20
N LYS A 37 14.39 9.83 -1.96
CA LYS A 37 14.76 9.94 -3.38
C LYS A 37 13.66 10.65 -4.18
N ARG A 38 12.39 10.25 -3.97
CA ARG A 38 11.23 10.89 -4.62
C ARG A 38 11.06 12.33 -4.14
N PHE A 39 11.20 12.59 -2.84
CA PHE A 39 11.08 13.94 -2.28
C PHE A 39 12.13 14.90 -2.88
N ALA A 40 13.39 14.48 -2.97
CA ALA A 40 14.45 15.27 -3.58
C ALA A 40 14.19 15.56 -5.08
N GLU A 41 13.60 14.60 -5.80
CA GLU A 41 13.19 14.78 -7.19
C GLU A 41 12.13 15.88 -7.33
N ILE A 42 11.02 15.77 -6.59
CA ILE A 42 9.88 16.70 -6.74
C ILE A 42 10.19 18.10 -6.23
N VAL A 43 11.05 18.23 -5.20
CA VAL A 43 11.56 19.55 -4.75
C VAL A 43 12.36 20.22 -5.86
N ARG A 44 13.26 19.48 -6.53
CA ARG A 44 14.08 20.04 -7.63
C ARG A 44 13.23 20.47 -8.83
N THR A 45 12.12 19.77 -9.10
CA THR A 45 11.22 20.11 -10.20
C THR A 45 10.11 21.09 -9.79
N GLY A 46 10.07 21.53 -8.52
CA GLY A 46 9.03 22.43 -8.00
C GLY A 46 7.62 21.83 -8.09
N THR A 47 7.51 20.51 -8.00
CA THR A 47 6.25 19.76 -8.14
C THR A 47 5.79 19.25 -6.78
N SER A 48 4.47 19.19 -6.57
CA SER A 48 3.87 18.51 -5.43
C SER A 48 3.37 17.13 -5.85
N ASP A 49 3.62 16.12 -5.02
CA ASP A 49 3.12 14.75 -5.20
C ASP A 49 2.15 14.45 -4.05
N VAL A 50 0.85 14.60 -4.31
CA VAL A 50 -0.21 14.51 -3.29
C VAL A 50 -1.31 13.60 -3.83
N ASP A 51 -1.27 12.34 -3.42
CA ASP A 51 -2.35 11.38 -3.66
C ASP A 51 -3.18 11.20 -2.38
N LEU A 52 -4.45 11.61 -2.44
CA LEU A 52 -5.39 11.48 -1.32
C LEU A 52 -6.25 10.23 -1.41
N ALA A 53 -6.16 9.44 -2.48
CA ALA A 53 -7.03 8.28 -2.69
C ALA A 53 -7.03 7.29 -1.51
N PRO A 54 -5.88 6.96 -0.88
CA PRO A 54 -5.90 6.07 0.29
C PRO A 54 -6.70 6.65 1.47
N LEU A 55 -6.53 7.94 1.75
CA LEU A 55 -7.27 8.60 2.84
C LEU A 55 -8.76 8.77 2.51
N GLN A 56 -9.07 9.02 1.24
CA GLN A 56 -10.45 9.07 0.77
C GLN A 56 -11.16 7.73 0.99
N HIS A 57 -10.52 6.60 0.68
CA HIS A 57 -11.08 5.28 0.98
C HIS A 57 -11.34 5.05 2.47
N VAL A 58 -10.48 5.58 3.35
CA VAL A 58 -10.71 5.56 4.80
C VAL A 58 -11.96 6.38 5.14
N ALA A 59 -12.08 7.60 4.61
CA ALA A 59 -13.25 8.44 4.83
C ALA A 59 -14.54 7.76 4.36
N ASP A 60 -14.54 7.19 3.15
CA ASP A 60 -15.67 6.47 2.58
C ASP A 60 -16.08 5.26 3.42
N ALA A 61 -15.09 4.49 3.92
CA ALA A 61 -15.35 3.35 4.81
C ALA A 61 -16.04 3.79 6.11
N PHE A 62 -15.67 4.94 6.67
CA PHE A 62 -16.31 5.51 7.87
C PHE A 62 -17.69 6.12 7.60
N MET A 63 -17.89 6.67 6.40
CA MET A 63 -19.17 7.26 5.97
C MET A 63 -20.21 6.19 5.63
N LEU A 64 -19.82 5.13 4.92
CA LEU A 64 -20.73 4.11 4.38
C LEU A 64 -20.78 2.82 5.20
N GLY A 65 -19.74 2.54 5.99
CA GLY A 65 -19.59 1.27 6.70
C GLY A 65 -20.67 1.04 7.75
N LYS A 66 -21.19 -0.19 7.79
CA LYS A 66 -22.03 -0.65 8.91
C LYS A 66 -21.17 -0.69 10.18
N ARG A 67 -21.62 0.01 11.22
CA ARG A 67 -20.99 -0.01 12.54
C ARG A 67 -21.41 -1.29 13.29
N ASN A 68 -20.44 -2.17 13.55
CA ASN A 68 -20.64 -3.35 14.40
C ASN A 68 -19.92 -3.11 15.73
N VAL A 69 -20.68 -2.93 16.81
CA VAL A 69 -20.12 -2.75 18.15
C VAL A 69 -19.69 -4.12 18.68
N VAL A 70 -18.47 -4.19 19.20
CA VAL A 70 -17.90 -5.37 19.86
C VAL A 70 -17.59 -5.05 21.32
N GLU A 71 -17.05 -6.02 22.05
CA GLU A 71 -16.67 -5.85 23.46
C GLU A 71 -15.62 -4.74 23.64
N ALA A 72 -15.52 -4.21 24.87
CA ALA A 72 -14.53 -3.19 25.19
C ALA A 72 -13.10 -3.75 25.07
N PHE A 73 -12.21 -2.94 24.50
CA PHE A 73 -10.77 -3.19 24.51
C PHE A 73 -10.17 -2.66 25.82
N PHE A 74 -9.32 -3.46 26.49
CA PHE A 74 -8.58 -3.10 27.69
C PHE A 74 -7.08 -3.25 27.41
N ASP A 75 -6.27 -2.38 28.01
CA ASP A 75 -4.80 -2.40 27.93
C ASP A 75 -4.16 -3.47 28.84
#